data_AF-A0A3S4F9F2-F1
#
_entry.id   AF-A0A3S4F9F2-F1
#
_cell.length_a   1.000
_cell.length_b   1.000
_cell.length_c   1.000
_cell.angle_alpha   90.00
_cell.angle_beta   90.00
_cell.angle_gamma   90.00
#
_symmetry.space_group_name_H-M   'P 1'
#
loop_
_entity.id
_entity.type
_entity.pdbx_description
1 polymer ?
#
loop_
_entity_poly.entity_id
_entity_poly.type
_entity_poly.pdbx_seq_one_letter_code
_entity_poly.pdbx_strand_id
1 'polypeptide(L)' 'MVELANEGMTMMVVTHEMGFARKVANRVIFMDEGKIVEDSPKEEFFANPSSDRAKDFLAKILH' A
#
# COMPACT_ATOMS: atom_id res chain seq x y z
N MET A 1 -16.69 1.10 0.37
CA MET A 1 -15.41 0.44 0.74
C MET A 1 -14.78 1.03 2.00
N VAL A 2 -14.68 2.36 2.14
CA VAL A 2 -14.15 2.96 3.40
C VAL A 2 -15.03 2.62 4.61
N GLU A 3 -16.35 2.70 4.47
CA GLU A 3 -17.30 2.31 5.54
C GLU A 3 -17.13 0.84 5.94
N LEU A 4 -17.08 -0.06 4.96
CA LEU A 4 -16.85 -1.49 5.20
C LEU A 4 -15.53 -1.78 5.94
N ALA A 5 -14.47 -1.02 5.63
CA ALA A 5 -13.20 -1.13 6.35
C ALA A 5 -13.32 -0.69 7.82
N ASN A 6 -14.17 0.31 8.10
CA ASN A 6 -14.43 0.80 9.46
C ASN A 6 -15.37 -0.11 10.27
N GLU A 7 -16.16 -0.96 9.59
CA GLU A 7 -17.04 -1.95 10.23
C GLU A 7 -16.28 -3.17 10.79
N GLY A 8 -14.96 -3.21 10.64
CA GLY A 8 -14.10 -4.26 11.22
C GLY A 8 -14.06 -5.54 10.40
N MET A 9 -14.50 -5.50 9.14
CA MET A 9 -14.37 -6.64 8.22
C MET A 9 -12.92 -6.83 7.80
N THR A 10 -12.44 -8.08 7.78
CA THR A 10 -11.14 -8.41 7.19
C THR A 10 -11.21 -8.24 5.68
N MET A 11 -10.38 -7.37 5.11
CA MET A 11 -10.38 -7.04 3.70
C MET A 11 -9.00 -7.24 3.06
N MET A 12 -8.98 -7.75 1.83
CA MET A 12 -7.82 -7.73 0.94
C MET A 12 -8.21 -6.95 -0.32
N VAL A 13 -7.46 -5.90 -0.63
CA VAL A 13 -7.77 -4.99 -1.72
C VAL A 13 -6.54 -4.81 -2.59
N VAL A 14 -6.64 -5.19 -3.86
CA VAL A 14 -5.66 -4.84 -4.90
C VAL A 14 -6.10 -3.53 -5.53
N THR A 15 -5.27 -2.50 -5.46
CA THR A 15 -5.64 -1.16 -5.96
C THR A 15 -4.43 -0.35 -6.41
N HIS A 16 -4.66 0.57 -7.35
CA HIS A 16 -3.74 1.63 -7.74
C HIS A 16 -4.10 2.98 -7.09
N GLU A 17 -5.21 3.05 -6.36
CA GLU A 17 -5.69 4.26 -5.69
C GLU A 17 -4.93 4.49 -4.37
N MET A 18 -3.77 5.16 -4.45
CA MET A 18 -2.87 5.35 -3.30
C MET A 18 -3.50 6.16 -2.17
N GLY A 19 -4.35 7.14 -2.49
CA GLY A 19 -5.08 7.93 -1.49
C GLY A 19 -6.05 7.07 -0.67
N PHE A 20 -6.70 6.09 -1.32
CA PHE A 20 -7.53 5.11 -0.63
C PHE A 20 -6.67 4.21 0.27
N ALA A 21 -5.59 3.65 -0.25
CA ALA A 21 -4.68 2.79 0.51
C ALA A 21 -4.10 3.51 1.75
N ARG A 22 -3.65 4.76 1.61
CA ARG A 22 -3.19 5.61 2.73
C ARG A 22 -4.29 5.80 3.78
N LYS A 23 -5.55 5.94 3.36
CA LYS A 23 -6.67 6.18 4.27
C LYS A 23 -7.06 4.93 5.06
N VAL A 24 -7.21 3.78 4.41
CA VAL A 24 -7.88 2.61 5.03
C VAL A 24 -6.98 1.43 5.34
N ALA A 25 -5.81 1.28 4.69
CA ALA A 25 -5.00 0.08 4.89
C ALA A 25 -4.43 0.03 6.31
N ASN A 26 -4.16 -1.17 6.82
CA ASN A 26 -3.30 -1.36 8.00
C ASN A 26 -1.88 -1.74 7.59
N ARG A 27 -1.76 -2.48 6.48
CA ARG A 27 -0.53 -3.07 5.95
C ARG A 27 -0.58 -2.98 4.43
N VAL A 28 0.56 -2.73 3.80
CA VAL A 28 0.70 -2.68 2.35
C VAL A 28 1.60 -3.83 1.91
N ILE A 29 1.10 -4.61 0.95
CA ILE A 29 1.88 -5.62 0.24
C ILE A 29 2.23 -5.03 -1.13
N PHE A 30 3.48 -4.70 -1.33
CA PHE A 30 3.98 -4.27 -2.62
C PHE A 30 4.59 -5.47 -3.35
N MET A 31 4.07 -5.72 -4.55
CA MET A 31 4.47 -6.85 -5.37
C MET A 31 5.09 -6.36 -6.67
N ASP A 32 6.11 -7.06 -7.12
CA ASP A 32 6.66 -6.93 -8.47
C ASP A 32 7.17 -8.28 -8.96
N GLU A 33 7.09 -8.52 -10.27
CA GLU A 33 7.55 -9.75 -10.93
C GLU A 33 7.08 -11.05 -10.25
N GLY A 34 5.83 -11.05 -9.76
CA GLY A 34 5.22 -12.20 -9.09
C GLY A 34 5.74 -12.48 -7.68
N LYS A 35 6.52 -11.57 -7.08
CA LYS A 35 7.05 -11.68 -5.72
C LYS A 35 6.49 -10.58 -4.82
N ILE A 36 6.37 -10.88 -3.53
CA ILE A 36 6.22 -9.83 -2.50
C ILE A 36 7.60 -9.21 -2.33
N VAL A 37 7.71 -7.96 -2.75
CA VAL A 37 8.95 -7.18 -2.67
C VAL A 37 9.02 -6.44 -1.36
N GLU A 38 7.89 -5.95 -0.86
CA GLU A 38 7.80 -5.26 0.40
C GLU A 38 6.48 -5.55 1.12
N ASP A 39 6.60 -5.65 2.43
CA ASP A 39 5.52 -5.95 3.36
C ASP A 39 5.70 -5.07 4.59
N SER A 40 4.94 -3.99 4.68
CA SER A 40 5.14 -2.96 5.71
C SER A 40 3.83 -2.31 6.17
N PRO A 41 3.81 -1.70 7.36
CA PRO A 41 2.74 -0.80 7.77
C PRO A 41 2.56 0.30 6.72
N LYS A 42 1.31 0.77 6.51
CA LYS A 42 1.05 1.80 5.49
C LYS A 42 1.87 3.07 5.72
N GLU A 43 2.08 3.47 6.97
CA GLU A 43 2.81 4.69 7.33
C GLU A 43 4.26 4.60 6.87
N GLU A 44 4.90 3.46 7.08
CA GLU A 44 6.27 3.20 6.66
C GLU A 44 6.37 3.11 5.14
N PHE A 45 5.52 2.30 4.50
CA PHE A 45 5.52 2.14 3.04
C PHE A 45 5.43 3.49 2.31
N PHE A 46 4.56 4.38 2.78
CA PHE A 46 4.26 5.64 2.09
C PHE A 46 5.16 6.81 2.47
N ALA A 47 5.88 6.74 3.59
CA ALA A 47 6.79 7.78 4.06
C ALA A 47 8.26 7.44 3.81
N ASN A 48 8.64 6.18 4.02
CA ASN A 48 10.00 5.68 3.89
C ASN A 48 9.99 4.20 3.46
N PRO A 49 9.58 3.91 2.20
CA PRO A 49 9.60 2.54 1.69
C PRO A 49 11.01 1.95 1.77
N SER A 50 11.10 0.70 2.20
CA SER A 50 12.38 0.04 2.46
C SER A 50 13.05 -0.46 1.17
N SER A 51 12.26 -0.96 0.23
CA SER A 51 12.76 -1.50 -1.04
C SER A 51 13.02 -0.41 -2.07
N ASP A 52 14.13 -0.55 -2.81
CA ASP A 52 14.46 0.39 -3.90
C ASP A 52 13.38 0.40 -4.98
N ARG A 53 12.74 -0.76 -5.20
CA ARG A 53 11.66 -0.86 -6.17
C ARG A 53 10.39 -0.11 -5.73
N ALA A 54 10.01 -0.17 -4.46
CA ALA A 54 8.88 0.62 -3.96
C ALA A 54 9.20 2.12 -3.97
N LYS A 55 10.45 2.53 -3.67
CA LYS A 55 10.89 3.94 -3.82
C LYS A 55 10.69 4.43 -5.25
N ASP A 56 11.18 3.68 -6.22
CA ASP A 56 11.05 4.01 -7.65
C ASP A 56 9.59 4.09 -8.09
N PHE A 57 8.76 3.16 -7.62
CA PHE A 57 7.34 3.12 -7.93
C PHE A 57 6.60 4.34 -7.36
N LEU A 58 6.80 4.65 -6.08
CA LEU A 58 6.16 5.79 -5.42
C LEU A 58 6.63 7.12 -5.99
N ALA A 59 7.91 7.25 -6.36
CA ALA A 59 8.43 8.43 -7.03
C ALA A 59 7.67 8.72 -8.34
N LYS A 60 7.29 7.70 -9.11
CA LYS A 60 6.57 7.90 -10.38
C LYS A 60 5.08 8.27 -10.22
N ILE A 61 4.48 7.97 -9.07
CA ILE A 61 3.03 8.10 -8.85
C ILE A 61 2.69 9.32 -8.00
N LEU A 62 3.60 9.78 -7.14
CA LEU A 62 3.38 10.92 -6.24
C LEU A 62 3.81 12.28 -6.83
N HIS A 63 4.02 12.34 -8.15
CA HIS A 63 4.29 13.58 -8.91
C HIS A 63 3.05 14.03 -9.68
#